data_AF-A0A0C9ZAC9-F1
#
_entry.id   AF-A0A0C9ZAC9-F1
#
_cell.length_a   1.000
_cell.length_b   1.000
_cell.length_c   1.000
_cell.angle_alpha   90.00
_cell.angle_beta   90.00
_cell.angle_gamma   90.00
#
_symmetry.space_group_name_H-M   'P 1'
#
loop_
_entity.id
_entity.type
_entity.pdbx_description
1 polymer ?
#
loop_
_entity_poly.entity_id
_entity_poly.type
_entity_poly.pdbx_seq_one_letter_code
_entity_poly.pdbx_strand_id
1 'polypeptide(L)'
;MIVADEVEILHYLTTCKRLPHTPQLQLLEEWCLNNDLKRFRQKLHVDSDIFAHLVNRLENHPIFSNNSNNPQFPVPVQLAIFLNGVSHYGNGAATEDVAEWAGVSVGTVYNCY
;
A
#
# COMPACT_ATOMS: atom_id res chain seq x y z
N MET A 1 12.58 -25.82 -36.06
CA MET A 1 11.18 -26.26 -36.13
C MET A 1 10.44 -25.48 -35.04
N ILE A 2 9.55 -24.60 -35.48
CA ILE A 2 8.60 -23.77 -34.72
C ILE A 2 7.72 -24.75 -33.90
N VAL A 3 7.21 -24.55 -32.68
CA VAL A 3 6.57 -23.42 -32.01
C VAL A 3 6.70 -23.72 -30.50
N ALA A 4 7.42 -22.91 -29.74
CA ALA A 4 7.22 -22.83 -28.28
C ALA A 4 6.27 -21.66 -28.05
N ASP A 5 4.99 -22.00 -28.16
CA ASP A 5 3.84 -21.42 -27.49
C ASP A 5 3.85 -19.89 -27.26
N GLU A 6 3.46 -19.13 -28.30
CA GLU A 6 3.10 -17.71 -28.15
C GLU A 6 1.89 -17.51 -27.20
N VAL A 7 1.13 -18.57 -26.90
CA VAL A 7 0.00 -18.54 -25.97
C VAL A 7 0.46 -18.43 -24.51
N GLU A 8 1.63 -18.98 -24.17
CA GLU A 8 2.18 -18.92 -22.80
C GLU A 8 2.73 -17.52 -22.47
N ILE A 9 3.35 -16.83 -23.44
CA ILE A 9 3.85 -15.46 -23.28
C ILE A 9 2.71 -14.44 -23.12
N LEU A 10 1.56 -14.69 -23.76
CA LEU A 10 0.42 -13.78 -23.69
C LEU A 10 -0.13 -13.65 -22.25
N HIS A 11 -0.12 -14.73 -21.46
CA HIS A 11 -0.59 -14.67 -20.07
C HIS A 11 0.36 -13.88 -19.15
N TYR A 12 1.66 -13.90 -19.43
CA TYR A 12 2.64 -13.08 -18.69
C TYR A 12 2.64 -11.60 -19.12
N LEU A 13 2.26 -11.31 -20.36
CA LEU A 13 2.19 -9.94 -20.91
C LEU A 13 0.76 -9.37 -20.94
N THR A 14 -0.19 -10.01 -20.27
CA THR A 14 -1.50 -9.40 -20.07
C THR A 14 -1.36 -8.32 -19.02
N THR A 15 -0.88 -7.14 -19.41
CA THR A 15 -1.07 -5.92 -18.64
C THR A 15 -2.58 -5.74 -18.55
N CYS A 16 -3.17 -6.19 -17.44
CA CYS A 16 -4.56 -5.89 -17.12
C CYS A 16 -4.76 -4.41 -17.36
N LYS A 17 -5.68 -4.05 -18.26
CA LYS A 17 -6.14 -2.67 -18.40
C LYS A 17 -6.73 -2.29 -17.06
N ARG A 18 -5.89 -1.73 -16.17
CA ARG A 18 -6.30 -1.32 -14.83
C ARG A 18 -7.21 -0.13 -15.00
N LEU A 19 -8.43 -0.28 -14.49
CA LEU A 19 -9.38 0.82 -14.43
C LEU A 19 -8.77 1.90 -13.54
N PRO A 20 -9.04 3.19 -13.77
CA PRO A 20 -8.65 4.24 -12.85
C PRO A 20 -9.46 4.04 -11.55
N HIS A 21 -8.95 3.23 -10.64
CA HIS A 21 -9.46 3.15 -9.30
C HIS A 21 -8.97 4.39 -8.55
N THR A 22 -9.89 5.17 -7.97
CA THR A 22 -9.51 6.34 -7.15
C THR A 22 -8.66 5.86 -5.98
N PRO A 23 -7.50 6.48 -5.70
CA PRO A 23 -6.68 6.10 -4.56
C PRO A 23 -7.49 6.20 -3.26
N GLN A 24 -7.46 5.13 -2.49
CA GLN A 24 -8.27 4.99 -1.28
C GLN A 24 -7.52 5.40 -0.01
N LEU A 25 -6.18 5.53 -0.05
CA LEU A 25 -5.39 5.96 1.10
C LEU A 25 -5.86 7.31 1.68
N GLN A 26 -6.25 8.25 0.80
CA GLN A 26 -6.80 9.56 1.22
C GLN A 26 -8.13 9.43 1.99
N LEU A 27 -8.84 8.32 1.84
CA LEU A 27 -10.11 8.06 2.53
C LEU A 27 -9.91 7.54 3.96
N LEU A 28 -8.69 7.25 4.40
CA LEU A 28 -8.43 6.78 5.77
C LEU A 28 -8.90 7.77 6.84
N GLU A 29 -8.63 9.06 6.63
CA GLU A 29 -9.10 10.12 7.54
C GLU A 29 -10.62 10.18 7.55
N GLU A 30 -11.24 10.11 6.36
CA GLU A 30 -12.69 10.11 6.21
C GLU A 30 -13.33 8.90 6.92
N TRP A 31 -12.75 7.70 6.80
CA TRP A 31 -13.27 6.49 7.46
C TRP A 31 -13.17 6.58 8.98
N CYS A 32 -12.11 7.20 9.50
CA CYS A 32 -11.99 7.49 10.93
C CYS A 32 -13.05 8.50 11.40
N LEU A 33 -13.25 9.59 10.67
CA LEU A 33 -14.16 10.66 11.04
C LEU A 33 -15.64 10.25 10.94
N ASN A 34 -15.99 9.46 9.91
CA ASN A 34 -17.37 9.04 9.64
C ASN A 34 -17.75 7.73 10.36
N ASN A 35 -16.90 7.22 11.26
CA ASN A 35 -17.09 5.96 11.98
C ASN A 35 -17.23 4.72 11.05
N ASP A 36 -16.69 4.78 9.83
CA ASP A 36 -16.58 3.61 8.94
C ASP A 36 -15.34 2.77 9.29
N LEU A 37 -15.29 2.37 10.57
CA LEU A 37 -14.19 1.57 11.14
C LEU A 37 -14.10 0.20 10.48
N LYS A 38 -15.19 -0.27 9.84
CA LYS A 38 -15.20 -1.53 9.11
C LYS A 38 -14.27 -1.46 7.90
N ARG A 39 -14.37 -0.41 7.07
CA ARG A 39 -13.47 -0.26 5.91
C ARG A 39 -12.02 -0.05 6.34
N PHE A 40 -11.80 0.74 7.40
CA PHE A 40 -10.49 0.95 7.98
C PHE A 40 -9.84 -0.39 8.40
N ARG A 41 -10.54 -1.18 9.21
CA ARG A 41 -10.09 -2.52 9.64
C ARG A 41 -9.90 -3.47 8.47
N GLN A 42 -10.78 -3.43 7.47
CA GLN A 42 -10.65 -4.26 6.28
C GLN A 42 -9.39 -3.95 5.50
N LYS A 43 -8.88 -2.71 5.52
CA LYS A 43 -7.71 -2.31 4.74
C LYS A 43 -6.40 -2.39 5.49
N LEU A 44 -6.41 -2.10 6.79
CA LEU A 44 -5.19 -2.06 7.61
C LEU A 44 -5.11 -3.20 8.62
N HIS A 45 -6.18 -3.99 8.79
CA HIS A 45 -6.31 -5.07 9.78
C HIS A 45 -6.04 -4.65 11.23
N VAL A 46 -6.10 -3.34 11.51
CA VAL A 46 -5.94 -2.75 12.85
C VAL A 46 -7.08 -1.79 13.15
N ASP A 47 -7.34 -1.61 14.44
CA ASP A 47 -8.25 -0.56 14.92
C ASP A 47 -7.65 0.83 14.71
N SER A 48 -8.51 1.83 14.48
CA SER A 48 -8.08 3.22 14.34
C SER A 48 -7.32 3.73 15.57
N ASP A 49 -7.77 3.39 16.77
CA ASP A 49 -7.09 3.77 18.02
C ASP A 49 -5.70 3.13 18.14
N ILE A 50 -5.58 1.87 17.74
CA ILE A 50 -4.31 1.14 17.73
C ILE A 50 -3.38 1.73 16.67
N PHE A 51 -3.90 2.05 15.50
CA PHE A 51 -3.15 2.72 14.45
C PHE A 51 -2.61 4.07 14.94
N ALA A 52 -3.44 4.91 15.55
CA ALA A 52 -3.01 6.19 16.13
C ALA A 52 -1.95 6.00 17.23
N HIS A 53 -2.06 4.95 18.05
CA HIS A 53 -1.05 4.61 19.04
C HIS A 53 0.28 4.20 18.39
N LEU A 54 0.24 3.39 17.33
CA LEU A 54 1.43 3.00 16.57
C LEU A 54 2.10 4.21 15.91
N VAL A 55 1.32 5.10 15.29
CA VAL A 55 1.84 6.35 14.71
C VAL A 55 2.57 7.17 15.77
N ASN A 56 1.95 7.44 16.92
CA ASN A 56 2.58 8.18 18.00
C ASN A 56 3.89 7.54 18.51
N ARG A 57 3.99 6.21 18.48
CA ARG A 57 5.19 5.47 18.88
C ARG A 57 6.29 5.51 17.82
N LEU A 58 5.91 5.62 16.55
CA LEU A 58 6.82 5.52 15.40
C LEU A 58 7.15 6.87 14.77
N GLU A 59 6.44 7.95 15.12
CA GLU A 59 6.62 9.30 14.57
C GLU A 59 8.08 9.78 14.65
N ASN A 60 8.76 9.45 15.76
CA ASN A 60 10.15 9.80 16.01
C ASN A 60 11.13 8.63 15.82
N HIS A 61 10.65 7.50 15.30
CA HIS A 61 11.47 6.29 15.13
C HIS A 61 12.08 6.25 13.73
N PRO A 62 13.38 5.93 13.58
CA PRO A 62 14.07 5.96 12.29
C PRO A 62 13.63 4.86 11.29
N ILE A 63 12.69 3.98 11.66
CA ILE A 63 12.28 2.84 10.81
C ILE A 63 11.60 3.29 9.52
N PHE A 64 10.86 4.40 9.59
CA PHE A 64 10.23 5.04 8.44
C PHE A 64 11.01 6.28 8.00
N SER A 65 12.31 6.35 8.30
CA SER A 65 13.20 7.41 7.86
C SER A 65 14.11 6.89 6.76
N ASN A 66 13.86 7.33 5.55
CA ASN A 66 14.78 7.21 4.43
C ASN A 66 15.84 8.30 4.61
N ASN A 67 17.09 7.92 4.89
CA ASN A 67 18.24 8.82 5.11
C ASN A 67 18.69 9.54 3.82
N SER A 68 17.76 9.98 2.98
CA SER A 68 17.99 10.75 1.76
C SER A 68 17.60 12.21 1.95
N ASN A 69 18.08 13.06 1.04
CA ASN A 69 17.70 14.47 1.00
C ASN A 69 16.33 14.70 0.32
N ASN A 70 15.60 13.64 -0.04
CA ASN A 70 14.32 13.76 -0.70
C ASN A 70 13.18 13.85 0.33
N PRO A 71 12.12 14.62 0.05
CA PRO A 71 10.91 14.61 0.86
C PRO A 71 10.34 13.19 0.96
N GLN A 72 10.10 12.75 2.18
CA GLN A 72 9.43 11.48 2.46
C GLN A 72 7.98 11.73 2.91
N PHE A 73 7.13 10.73 2.73
CA PHE A 73 5.78 10.77 3.27
C PHE A 73 5.78 10.83 4.80
N PRO A 74 4.74 11.41 5.42
CA PRO A 74 4.53 11.30 6.86
C PRO A 74 4.47 9.84 7.31
N VAL A 75 4.95 9.56 8.54
CA VAL A 75 4.89 8.23 9.17
C VAL A 75 3.51 7.56 9.08
N PRO A 76 2.37 8.23 9.34
CA PRO A 76 1.06 7.59 9.22
C PRO A 76 0.77 7.08 7.80
N VAL A 77 1.21 7.79 6.76
CA VAL A 77 1.02 7.36 5.38
C VAL A 77 1.87 6.12 5.08
N GLN A 78 3.13 6.13 5.49
CA GLN A 78 4.04 4.99 5.29
C GLN A 78 3.55 3.75 6.03
N LEU A 79 3.12 3.92 7.29
CA LEU A 79 2.59 2.83 8.11
C LEU A 79 1.30 2.26 7.51
N ALA A 80 0.41 3.09 6.97
CA ALA A 80 -0.80 2.62 6.31
C ALA A 80 -0.50 1.79 5.06
N ILE A 81 0.47 2.23 4.24
CA ILE A 81 0.94 1.48 3.06
C ILE A 81 1.54 0.14 3.48
N PHE A 82 2.42 0.15 4.49
CA PHE A 82 3.04 -1.05 5.05
C PHE A 82 1.99 -2.06 5.54
N LEU A 83 1.06 -1.62 6.40
CA LEU A 83 0.01 -2.46 6.96
C LEU A 83 -0.91 -3.02 5.87
N ASN A 84 -1.26 -2.24 4.86
CA ASN A 84 -2.06 -2.73 3.74
C ASN A 84 -1.35 -3.87 2.98
N GLY A 85 -0.05 -3.70 2.70
CA GLY A 85 0.75 -4.72 2.02
C GLY A 85 0.87 -6.02 2.81
N VAL A 86 1.31 -5.94 4.07
CA VAL A 86 1.55 -7.13 4.90
C VAL A 86 0.27 -7.84 5.32
N SER A 87 -0.85 -7.12 5.45
CA SER A 87 -2.12 -7.71 5.90
C SER A 87 -2.85 -8.49 4.81
N HIS A 88 -2.76 -8.04 3.56
CA HIS A 88 -3.53 -8.62 2.48
C HIS A 88 -2.79 -9.67 1.65
N TYR A 89 -1.46 -9.53 1.52
CA TYR A 89 -0.75 -10.29 0.48
C TYR A 89 0.49 -11.07 0.98
N GLY A 90 0.93 -10.87 2.23
CA GLY A 90 2.12 -11.55 2.78
C GLY A 90 3.42 -11.25 2.00
N ASN A 91 4.43 -12.12 2.09
CA ASN A 91 5.73 -11.97 1.41
C ASN A 91 5.65 -11.92 -0.14
N GLY A 92 4.49 -12.19 -0.73
CA GLY A 92 4.23 -12.15 -2.17
C GLY A 92 3.37 -10.96 -2.60
N ALA A 93 3.31 -9.89 -1.81
CA ALA A 93 2.55 -8.69 -2.14
C ALA A 93 2.81 -8.21 -3.56
N ALA A 94 1.76 -8.16 -4.38
CA ALA A 94 1.76 -7.41 -5.60
C ALA A 94 1.89 -5.94 -5.21
N THR A 95 3.14 -5.47 -5.13
CA THR A 95 3.51 -4.09 -4.81
C THR A 95 2.74 -3.09 -5.67
N GLU A 96 2.35 -3.52 -6.87
CA GLU A 96 1.49 -2.82 -7.81
C GLU A 96 0.07 -2.59 -7.28
N ASP A 97 -0.53 -3.57 -6.58
CA ASP A 97 -1.89 -3.45 -6.03
C ASP A 97 -1.91 -2.50 -4.83
N VAL A 98 -0.87 -2.55 -3.99
CA VAL A 98 -0.67 -1.59 -2.89
C VAL A 98 -0.44 -0.18 -3.45
N ALA A 99 0.36 -0.05 -4.51
CA ALA A 99 0.63 1.21 -5.18
C ALA A 99 -0.65 1.80 -5.79
N GLU A 100 -1.49 0.98 -6.42
CA GLU A 100 -2.79 1.38 -6.96
C GLU A 100 -3.76 1.78 -5.84
N TRP A 101 -3.87 0.99 -4.77
CA TRP A 101 -4.70 1.32 -3.63
C TRP A 101 -4.30 2.66 -2.99
N ALA A 102 -2.99 2.92 -2.87
CA ALA A 102 -2.46 4.13 -2.26
C ALA A 102 -2.37 5.32 -3.23
N GLY A 103 -2.43 5.10 -4.55
CA GLY A 103 -2.20 6.15 -5.56
C GLY A 103 -0.76 6.64 -5.62
N VAL A 104 0.21 5.76 -5.34
CA VAL A 104 1.63 6.08 -5.33
C VAL A 104 2.38 5.23 -6.36
N SER A 105 3.65 5.55 -6.61
CA SER A 105 4.48 4.68 -7.45
C SER A 105 4.86 3.39 -6.72
N VAL A 106 5.14 2.31 -7.44
CA VAL A 106 5.66 1.06 -6.86
C VAL A 106 6.94 1.29 -6.06
N GLY A 107 7.85 2.15 -6.55
CA GLY A 107 9.06 2.53 -5.81
C GLY A 107 8.77 3.22 -4.47
N THR A 108 7.67 3.98 -4.38
CA THR A 108 7.22 4.57 -3.11
C THR A 108 6.82 3.49 -2.12
N VAL A 109 6.10 2.45 -2.56
CA VAL A 109 5.71 1.33 -1.70
C VAL A 109 6.94 0.62 -1.16
N TYR A 110 7.98 0.42 -1.99
CA TYR A 110 9.25 -0.15 -1.54
C TYR A 110 9.91 0.64 -0.42
N ASN A 111 9.82 1.96 -0.46
CA ASN A 111 10.38 2.83 0.58
C ASN A 111 9.57 2.83 1.89
N CYS A 112 8.42 2.15 1.92
CA CYS A 112 7.59 2.02 3.12
C CYS A 112 7.78 0.66 3.84
N TYR A 113 8.66 -0.21 3.33
CA TYR A 113 9.05 -1.46 4.00
C TYR A 113 10.26 -1.29 4.91
#